data_AF-A0A136L1T8-F1
#
_entry.id   AF-A0A136L1T8-F1
#
_cell.length_a   1.000
_cell.length_b   1.000
_cell.length_c   1.000
_cell.angle_alpha   90.00
_cell.angle_beta   90.00
_cell.angle_gamma   90.00
#
_symmetry.space_group_name_H-M   'P 1'
#
loop_
_entity.id
_entity.type
_entity.pdbx_description
1 polymer ?
#
loop_
_entity_poly.entity_id
_entity_poly.type
_entity_poly.pdbx_seq_one_letter_code
_entity_poly.pdbx_strand_id
1 'polypeptide(L)'
;MNLLRLLFGALHEGLHVLALWLIGRRPERVTISHVDIPGDLSTGRYVFVAIFPTVVFLLIAAFGLVGMASASSIMQFGVALVMAIIGSIGAVGGLGDLHLITLRLAQDAELAQHAKRVDPDRQHPDGQSKSG
;
A
#
# COMPACT_ATOMS: atom_id res chain seq x y z
N MET A 1 8.24 19.35 15.24
CA MET A 1 7.56 18.57 14.18
C MET A 1 8.45 17.49 13.53
N ASN A 2 9.76 17.45 13.81
CA ASN A 2 10.66 16.49 13.15
C ASN A 2 10.59 15.06 13.74
N LEU A 3 10.30 14.90 15.04
CA LEU A 3 10.34 13.59 15.68
C LEU A 3 9.18 12.66 15.23
N LEU A 4 7.96 13.19 15.14
CA LEU A 4 6.80 12.42 14.65
C LEU A 4 7.00 11.99 13.19
N ARG A 5 7.49 12.89 12.33
CA ARG A 5 7.81 12.55 10.94
C ARG A 5 8.93 11.53 10.84
N LEU A 6 9.94 11.60 11.71
CA LEU A 6 11.04 10.64 11.74
C LEU A 6 10.55 9.23 12.14
N LEU A 7 9.80 9.14 13.25
CA LEU A 7 9.32 7.86 13.77
C LEU A 7 8.26 7.24 12.87
N PHE A 8 7.20 7.99 12.55
CA PHE A 8 6.11 7.46 11.73
C PHE A 8 6.53 7.29 10.27
N GLY A 9 7.35 8.18 9.72
CA GLY A 9 7.88 8.04 8.36
C GLY A 9 8.74 6.79 8.24
N ALA A 10 9.77 6.65 9.07
CA ALA A 10 10.65 5.47 8.99
C ALA A 10 9.90 4.15 9.23
N LEU A 11 8.93 4.15 10.14
CA LEU A 11 8.13 2.95 10.44
C LEU A 11 7.16 2.63 9.29
N HIS A 12 6.53 3.64 8.68
CA HIS A 12 5.67 3.50 7.50
C HIS A 12 6.45 2.94 6.31
N GLU A 13 7.61 3.52 6.02
CA GLU A 13 8.49 3.02 4.96
C GLU A 13 9.00 1.61 5.24
N GLY A 14 9.34 1.31 6.50
CA GLY A 14 9.72 -0.04 6.92
C GLY A 14 8.62 -1.08 6.65
N LEU A 15 7.34 -0.70 6.78
CA LEU A 15 6.21 -1.56 6.46
C LEU A 15 6.07 -1.80 4.95
N HIS A 16 6.38 -0.83 4.09
CA HIS A 16 6.46 -1.07 2.64
C HIS A 16 7.58 -2.06 2.30
N VAL A 17 8.75 -1.93 2.92
CA VAL A 17 9.88 -2.87 2.73
C VAL A 17 9.47 -4.28 3.17
N LEU A 18 8.80 -4.40 4.32
CA LEU A 18 8.27 -5.67 4.79
C LEU A 18 7.26 -6.26 3.80
N ALA A 19 6.33 -5.45 3.28
CA ALA A 19 5.37 -5.89 2.28
C ALA A 19 6.05 -6.40 1.00
N LEU A 20 7.12 -5.74 0.54
CA LEU A 20 7.94 -6.21 -0.58
C LEU A 20 8.58 -7.56 -0.28
N TRP A 21 9.14 -7.75 0.91
CA TRP A 21 9.73 -9.03 1.32
C TRP A 21 8.70 -10.15 1.38
N LEU A 22 7.48 -9.87 1.85
CA LEU A 22 6.39 -10.85 1.88
C LEU A 22 6.00 -11.34 0.48
N ILE A 23 6.14 -10.51 -0.55
CA ILE A 23 5.89 -10.91 -1.95
C ILE A 23 7.17 -11.36 -2.68
N GLY A 24 8.27 -11.56 -1.96
CA GLY A 24 9.55 -12.03 -2.52
C GLY A 24 10.29 -11.00 -3.39
N ARG A 25 10.03 -9.71 -3.18
CA ARG A 25 10.63 -8.59 -3.93
C ARG A 25 11.49 -7.74 -3.00
N ARG A 26 12.35 -6.90 -3.57
CA ARG A 26 13.22 -5.98 -2.82
C ARG A 26 12.96 -4.54 -3.29
N PRO A 27 13.07 -3.54 -2.40
CA PRO A 27 13.01 -2.14 -2.79
C PRO A 27 14.21 -1.79 -3.67
N GLU A 28 14.02 -0.88 -4.61
CA GLU A 28 15.13 -0.33 -5.42
C GLU A 28 15.99 0.62 -4.58
N ARG A 29 15.32 1.41 -3.72
CA ARG A 29 15.93 2.34 -2.79
C ARG A 29 15.04 2.53 -1.57
N VAL A 30 15.66 2.79 -0.43
CA VAL A 30 14.97 3.09 0.83
C VAL A 30 15.54 4.37 1.42
N THR A 31 14.66 5.28 1.82
CA THR A 31 14.98 6.48 2.60
C THR A 31 14.05 6.55 3.81
N ILE A 32 14.29 7.51 4.71
CA ILE A 32 13.47 7.70 5.92
C ILE A 32 12.02 8.07 5.60
N SER A 33 11.76 8.63 4.41
CA SER A 33 10.46 9.17 4.03
C SER A 33 9.97 8.70 2.66
N HIS A 34 10.65 7.71 2.08
CA HIS A 34 10.28 7.18 0.78
C HIS A 34 10.95 5.83 0.50
N VAL A 35 10.16 4.87 0.00
CA VAL A 35 10.62 3.59 -0.54
C VAL A 35 10.28 3.54 -2.03
N ASP A 36 11.31 3.33 -2.85
CA ASP A 36 11.14 3.13 -4.28
C ASP A 36 10.65 1.70 -4.51
N ILE A 37 9.36 1.59 -4.83
CA ILE A 37 8.67 0.33 -5.16
C ILE A 37 9.02 -0.05 -6.61
N PRO A 38 9.47 -1.30 -6.88
CA PRO A 38 9.82 -1.72 -8.23
C PRO A 38 8.69 -1.53 -9.24
N GLY A 39 9.01 -0.92 -10.38
CA GLY A 39 8.03 -0.58 -11.42
C GLY A 39 7.46 -1.76 -12.20
N ASP A 40 8.08 -2.94 -12.11
CA ASP A 40 7.69 -4.18 -12.78
C ASP A 40 6.68 -5.02 -11.99
N LEU A 41 6.21 -4.54 -10.85
CA LEU A 41 5.13 -5.19 -10.10
C LEU A 41 3.82 -5.18 -10.90
N SER A 42 3.11 -6.30 -10.85
CA SER A 42 1.71 -6.34 -11.27
C SER A 42 0.88 -5.40 -10.40
N THR A 43 -0.19 -4.83 -10.96
CA THR A 43 -1.06 -3.86 -10.28
C THR A 43 -1.51 -4.35 -8.90
N GLY A 44 -1.91 -5.62 -8.78
CA GLY A 44 -2.33 -6.19 -7.49
C GLY A 44 -1.21 -6.24 -6.44
N ARG A 45 0.03 -6.54 -6.84
CA ARG A 45 1.19 -6.53 -5.94
C ARG A 45 1.56 -5.11 -5.53
N TYR A 46 1.49 -4.17 -6.47
CA TYR A 46 1.71 -2.75 -6.18
C TYR A 46 0.70 -2.24 -5.15
N VAL A 47 -0.59 -2.50 -5.38
CA VAL A 47 -1.67 -2.11 -4.46
C VAL A 47 -1.45 -2.75 -3.08
N PHE A 48 -1.12 -4.05 -3.02
CA PHE A 48 -0.80 -4.71 -1.76
C PHE A 48 0.30 -3.98 -0.98
N VAL A 49 1.44 -3.70 -1.61
CA VAL A 49 2.57 -3.01 -0.97
C VAL A 49 2.15 -1.62 -0.52
N ALA A 50 1.41 -0.88 -1.34
CA ALA A 50 0.98 0.49 -1.05
C ALA A 50 -0.03 0.55 0.11
N ILE A 51 -1.00 -0.36 0.20
CA ILE A 51 -2.00 -0.31 1.30
C ILE A 51 -1.47 -0.91 2.62
N PHE A 52 -0.43 -1.73 2.57
CA PHE A 52 0.00 -2.55 3.71
C PHE A 52 0.28 -1.75 4.98
N PRO A 53 1.03 -0.62 4.96
CA PRO A 53 1.26 0.15 6.18
C PRO A 53 -0.04 0.68 6.79
N THR A 54 -0.94 1.19 5.94
CA THR A 54 -2.25 1.71 6.36
C THR A 54 -3.06 0.64 7.09
N VAL A 55 -3.10 -0.58 6.54
CA VAL A 55 -3.82 -1.70 7.16
C VAL A 55 -3.20 -2.05 8.52
N VAL A 56 -1.88 -2.11 8.62
CA VAL A 56 -1.18 -2.39 9.90
C VAL A 56 -1.52 -1.33 10.96
N PHE A 57 -1.47 -0.05 10.59
CA PHE A 57 -1.81 1.03 11.52
C PHE A 57 -3.28 1.04 11.94
N LEU A 58 -4.20 0.74 11.02
CA LEU A 58 -5.62 0.57 11.34
C LEU A 58 -5.86 -0.62 12.30
N LEU A 59 -5.15 -1.73 12.13
CA LEU A 59 -5.21 -2.85 13.06
C LEU A 59 -4.69 -2.44 14.45
N ILE A 60 -3.56 -1.73 14.53
CA ILE A 60 -3.05 -1.20 15.81
C ILE A 60 -4.08 -0.29 16.47
N ALA A 61 -4.72 0.60 15.69
CA ALA A 61 -5.77 1.48 16.20
C ALA A 61 -6.96 0.68 16.75
N ALA A 62 -7.45 -0.30 15.99
CA ALA A 62 -8.55 -1.16 16.38
C ALA A 62 -8.22 -1.96 17.66
N PHE A 63 -7.03 -2.54 17.77
CA PHE A 63 -6.58 -3.23 18.99
C PHE A 63 -6.49 -2.28 20.18
N GLY A 64 -6.06 -1.03 19.97
CA GLY A 64 -6.10 0.00 21.01
C GLY A 64 -7.52 0.28 21.50
N LEU A 65 -8.47 0.45 20.59
CA LEU A 65 -9.88 0.69 20.94
C LEU A 65 -10.51 -0.49 21.69
N VAL A 66 -10.27 -1.72 21.23
CA VAL A 66 -10.73 -2.94 21.92
C VAL A 66 -10.06 -3.07 23.29
N GLY A 67 -8.77 -2.76 23.38
CA GLY A 67 -8.02 -2.77 24.64
C GLY A 67 -8.56 -1.76 25.65
N MET A 68 -8.97 -0.58 25.20
CA MET A 68 -9.61 0.42 26.06
C MET A 68 -10.96 -0.07 26.61
N ALA A 69 -11.79 -0.67 25.74
CA ALA A 69 -13.10 -1.20 26.12
C ALA A 69 -13.02 -2.39 27.08
N SER A 70 -11.91 -3.13 27.05
CA SER A 70 -11.66 -4.32 27.88
C SER A 70 -10.68 -4.08 29.04
N ALA A 71 -10.30 -2.83 29.30
CA ALA A 71 -9.29 -2.52 30.30
C ALA A 71 -9.80 -2.78 31.72
N SER A 72 -9.06 -3.58 32.49
CA SER A 72 -9.34 -3.84 33.91
C SER A 72 -8.59 -2.90 34.86
N SER A 73 -7.68 -2.08 34.33
CA SER A 73 -6.86 -1.13 35.09
C SER A 73 -6.57 0.14 34.30
N ILE A 74 -6.25 1.22 35.02
CA ILE A 74 -5.88 2.51 34.41
C ILE A 74 -4.62 2.40 33.55
N MET A 75 -3.66 1.56 33.94
CA MET A 75 -2.43 1.35 33.18
C MET A 75 -2.71 0.64 31.85
N GLN A 76 -3.53 -0.41 31.87
CA GLN A 76 -3.94 -1.11 30.65
C GLN A 76 -4.71 -0.18 29.71
N PHE A 77 -5.63 0.63 30.26
CA PHE A 77 -6.34 1.65 29.50
C PHE A 77 -5.37 2.66 28.87
N GLY A 78 -4.38 3.14 29.62
CA GLY A 78 -3.37 4.07 29.14
C GLY A 78 -2.54 3.51 27.98
N VAL A 79 -2.09 2.26 28.06
CA VAL A 79 -1.38 1.59 26.96
C VAL A 79 -2.28 1.45 25.72
N ALA A 80 -3.51 1.01 25.92
CA ALA A 80 -4.46 0.82 24.83
C ALA A 80 -4.82 2.15 24.13
N LEU A 81 -4.94 3.25 24.90
CA LEU A 81 -5.12 4.60 24.39
C LEU A 81 -3.93 5.05 23.53
N VAL A 82 -2.70 4.82 24.00
CA VAL A 82 -1.49 5.16 23.22
C VAL A 82 -1.45 4.36 21.91
N MET A 83 -1.79 3.07 21.94
CA MET A 83 -1.91 2.26 20.72
C MET A 83 -2.97 2.82 19.76
N ALA A 84 -4.16 3.18 20.28
CA ALA A 84 -5.23 3.77 19.48
C ALA A 84 -4.78 5.05 18.78
N ILE A 85 -4.07 5.93 19.51
CA ILE A 85 -3.54 7.20 18.98
C ILE A 85 -2.46 6.94 17.92
N ILE A 86 -1.47 6.09 18.22
CA ILE A 86 -0.37 5.79 17.29
C ILE A 86 -0.91 5.15 16.01
N GLY A 87 -1.79 4.16 16.14
CA GLY A 87 -2.44 3.52 14.99
C GLY A 87 -3.25 4.51 14.16
N SER A 88 -4.01 5.41 14.81
CA SER A 88 -4.81 6.40 14.09
C SER A 88 -3.94 7.41 13.34
N ILE A 89 -2.87 7.93 13.95
CA ILE A 89 -1.93 8.86 13.32
C ILE A 89 -1.23 8.18 12.14
N GLY A 90 -0.75 6.94 12.33
CA GLY A 90 -0.10 6.18 11.27
C GLY A 90 -1.02 5.91 10.08
N ALA A 91 -2.30 5.58 10.32
CA ALA A 91 -3.27 5.31 9.27
C ALA A 91 -3.53 6.54 8.37
N VAL A 92 -3.48 7.76 8.92
CA VAL A 92 -3.59 9.00 8.14
C VAL A 92 -2.43 9.17 7.15
N GLY A 93 -1.24 8.64 7.47
CA GLY A 93 -0.09 8.60 6.55
C GLY A 93 -0.40 7.86 5.24
N GLY A 94 -1.31 6.88 5.30
CA GLY A 94 -1.78 6.09 4.17
C GLY A 94 -2.53 6.86 3.07
N LEU A 95 -2.96 8.10 3.32
CA LEU A 95 -3.61 8.93 2.30
C LEU A 95 -2.67 9.22 1.11
N GLY A 96 -1.36 9.33 1.36
CA GLY A 96 -0.36 9.45 0.29
C GLY A 96 -0.30 8.20 -0.59
N ASP A 97 -0.41 7.01 0.02
CA ASP A 97 -0.35 5.74 -0.70
C ASP A 97 -1.56 5.55 -1.62
N LEU A 98 -2.74 5.97 -1.16
CA LEU A 98 -3.95 5.99 -2.00
C LEU A 98 -3.76 6.85 -3.23
N HIS A 99 -3.12 8.03 -3.09
CA HIS A 99 -2.82 8.87 -4.24
C HIS A 99 -1.89 8.18 -5.24
N LEU A 100 -0.83 7.52 -4.77
CA LEU A 100 0.09 6.75 -5.62
C LEU A 100 -0.61 5.58 -6.33
N ILE A 101 -1.50 4.87 -5.65
CA ILE A 101 -2.35 3.83 -6.25
C ILE A 101 -3.20 4.42 -7.38
N THR A 102 -3.86 5.56 -7.16
CA THR A 102 -4.69 6.18 -8.20
C THR A 102 -3.88 6.58 -9.43
N LEU A 103 -2.66 7.11 -9.24
CA LEU A 103 -1.76 7.46 -10.34
C LEU A 103 -1.34 6.22 -11.12
N ARG A 104 -0.99 5.12 -10.43
CA ARG A 104 -0.60 3.86 -11.09
C ARG A 104 -1.76 3.27 -11.89
N LEU A 105 -2.97 3.25 -11.32
CA LEU A 105 -4.16 2.76 -12.01
C LEU A 105 -4.54 3.61 -13.22
N ALA A 106 -4.36 4.94 -13.14
CA ALA A 106 -4.59 5.84 -14.27
C ALA A 106 -3.61 5.58 -15.42
N GLN A 107 -2.31 5.43 -15.10
CA GLN A 107 -1.27 5.09 -16.09
C GLN A 107 -1.54 3.75 -16.78
N ASP A 108 -1.89 2.71 -16.02
CA ASP A 108 -2.22 1.39 -16.56
C ASP A 108 -3.45 1.48 -17.51
N ALA A 109 -4.44 2.31 -17.17
CA ALA A 109 -5.63 2.53 -18.00
C ALA A 109 -5.32 3.29 -19.30
N GLU A 110 -4.48 4.34 -19.25
CA GLU A 110 -4.04 5.07 -20.44
C GLU A 110 -3.25 4.18 -21.41
N LEU A 111 -2.32 3.37 -20.88
CA LEU A 111 -1.56 2.39 -21.67
C LEU A 111 -2.48 1.37 -22.35
N ALA A 112 -3.47 0.86 -21.63
CA ALA A 112 -4.46 -0.06 -22.19
C ALA A 112 -5.30 0.60 -23.29
N GLN A 113 -5.67 1.88 -23.15
CA GLN A 113 -6.37 2.63 -24.19
C GLN A 113 -5.48 2.89 -25.41
N HIS A 114 -4.22 3.26 -25.22
CA HIS A 114 -3.26 3.44 -26.30
C HIS A 114 -3.04 2.13 -27.08
N ALA A 115 -2.87 1.01 -26.39
CA ALA A 115 -2.73 -0.30 -27.03
C ALA A 115 -3.95 -0.64 -27.91
N LYS A 116 -5.18 -0.37 -27.44
CA LYS A 116 -6.41 -0.55 -28.22
C LYS A 116 -6.49 0.36 -29.45
N ARG A 117 -5.94 1.57 -29.40
CA ARG A 117 -5.95 2.53 -30.52
C ARG A 117 -4.92 2.18 -31.60
N VAL A 118 -3.77 1.63 -31.22
CA VAL A 118 -2.64 1.34 -32.13
C VAL A 118 -2.84 0.01 -32.88
N ASP A 119 -3.56 -0.94 -32.31
CA ASP A 119 -3.82 -2.25 -32.93
C ASP A 119 -5.24 -2.76 -32.59
N PRO A 120 -6.29 -2.25 -33.26
CA PRO A 120 -7.66 -2.68 -33.02
C PRO A 120 -7.93 -4.12 -33.49
N ASP A 121 -7.14 -4.66 -34.43
CA ASP A 121 -7.38 -5.95 -35.08
C ASP A 121 -6.77 -7.15 -34.33
N ARG A 122 -5.87 -6.93 -33.36
CA ARG A 122 -5.32 -8.03 -32.53
C ARG A 122 -6.33 -8.76 -31.64
N GLN A 123 -7.59 -8.30 -31.57
CA GLN A 123 -8.65 -8.95 -30.79
C GLN A 123 -9.36 -10.08 -31.56
N HIS A 124 -9.12 -10.25 -32.85
CA HIS A 124 -9.62 -11.39 -33.62
C HIS A 124 -8.49 -12.36 -33.95
N PRO A 125 -8.39 -13.54 -33.29
CA PRO A 125 -7.69 -14.66 -33.88
C PRO A 125 -8.56 -15.18 -35.03
N ASP A 126 -8.55 -14.48 -36.17
CA ASP A 126 -9.02 -15.01 -37.44
C ASP A 126 -8.01 -16.06 -37.90
N GLY A 127 -8.11 -17.22 -37.27
CA GLY A 127 -7.31 -18.41 -37.53
C GLY A 127 -8.13 -19.57 -38.08
N GLN A 128 -9.39 -19.37 -38.50
CA GLN A 128 -10.06 -20.36 -39.35
C GLN A 128 -9.72 -20.07 -40.82
N SER A 129 -8.51 -20.49 -41.17
CA SER A 129 -8.12 -20.80 -42.54
C SER A 129 -9.17 -21.71 -43.17
N LYS A 130 -9.96 -21.14 -44.07
CA LYS A 130 -10.62 -21.89 -45.14
C LYS A 130 -9.54 -22.27 -46.15
N SER A 131 -9.12 -23.53 -46.16
CA SER A 131 -8.56 -24.17 -47.35
C SER A 131 -8.52 -25.69 -47.17
N GLY A 132 -9.23 -26.41 -48.04
CA GLY A 132 -9.17 -27.87 -48.18
C GLY A 132 -10.54 -28.50 -48.32
#